data_AF-V4K1V2-F1
#
_entry.id   AF-V4K1V2-F1
#
_cell.length_a   1.000
_cell.length_b   1.000
_cell.length_c   1.000
_cell.angle_alpha   90.00
_cell.angle_beta   90.00
_cell.angle_gamma   90.00
#
_symmetry.space_group_name_H-M   'P 1'
#
loop_
_entity.id
_entity.type
_entity.pdbx_description
1 polymer ?
#
loop_
_entity_poly.entity_id
_entity_poly.type
_entity_poly.pdbx_seq_one_letter_code
_entity_poly.pdbx_strand_id
1 'polypeptide(L)'
;MGVSQEGAEGRVQGLGVCPRCGRPIDYVERHRRGGRAYIYAVHYEGYVNGRPRLVRHYLGPEGGYRYVTATHADLGLELRGLNDPDRAAEYVRALAAALGRAVAEGRLSAAQARAIANAIRDLSHLAERLEEYAGQGA
;
A
#
# COMPACT_ATOMS: atom_id res chain seq x y z
N MET A 1 -27.86 15.59 25.41
CA MET A 1 -28.23 14.26 24.90
C MET A 1 -27.66 14.17 23.49
N GLY A 2 -26.41 13.75 23.26
CA GLY A 2 -25.79 12.50 23.67
C GLY A 2 -25.43 11.78 22.36
N VAL A 3 -24.46 12.31 21.61
CA VAL A 3 -23.98 11.64 20.39
C VAL A 3 -22.92 10.65 20.87
N SER A 4 -23.36 9.40 21.01
CA SER A 4 -22.55 8.26 21.43
C SER A 4 -21.30 8.15 20.56
N GLN A 5 -20.14 8.34 21.19
CA GLN A 5 -18.84 7.98 20.63
C GLN A 5 -18.66 6.46 20.81
N GLU A 6 -19.34 5.68 19.97
CA GLU A 6 -19.06 4.25 19.83
C GLU A 6 -18.26 4.04 18.55
N GLY A 7 -16.98 3.70 18.71
CA GLY A 7 -16.12 3.37 17.57
C GLY A 7 -14.63 3.62 17.80
N ALA A 8 -14.13 3.39 19.01
CA ALA A 8 -12.69 3.43 19.31
C ALA A 8 -12.10 2.02 19.39
N GLU A 9 -12.43 1.14 18.44
CA GLU A 9 -11.78 -0.17 18.36
C GLU A 9 -11.35 -0.46 16.92
N GLY A 10 -10.04 -0.31 16.74
CA GLY A 10 -9.36 -0.50 15.47
C GLY A 10 -7.97 0.08 15.55
N ARG A 11 -7.19 -0.26 16.59
CA ARG A 11 -5.73 -0.12 16.54
C ARG A 11 -5.26 -0.99 15.38
N VAL A 12 -5.13 -0.41 14.18
CA VAL A 12 -4.44 -1.04 13.08
C VAL A 12 -2.97 -1.13 13.52
N GLN A 13 -2.61 -2.26 14.12
CA GLN A 13 -1.23 -2.59 14.43
C GLN A 13 -0.42 -2.47 13.13
N GLY A 14 0.65 -1.66 13.14
CA GLY A 14 1.64 -1.68 12.07
C GLY A 14 2.03 -0.38 11.38
N LEU A 15 1.39 0.77 11.65
CA LEU A 15 1.77 2.04 10.98
C LEU A 15 2.41 3.05 11.92
N GLY A 16 3.24 2.59 12.88
CA GLY A 16 3.87 3.46 13.87
C GLY A 16 4.47 4.74 13.27
N VAL A 17 4.92 4.67 12.02
CA VAL A 17 5.33 5.82 11.19
C VAL A 17 4.40 5.98 9.99
N CYS A 18 3.98 7.22 9.71
CA CYS A 18 3.16 7.54 8.56
C CYS A 18 3.94 7.38 7.26
N PRO A 19 3.51 6.50 6.33
CA PRO A 19 4.21 6.28 5.06
C PRO A 19 4.11 7.47 4.08
N ARG A 20 3.29 8.50 4.39
CA ARG A 20 3.17 9.72 3.58
C ARG A 20 4.16 10.80 3.95
N CYS A 21 4.55 10.90 5.22
CA CYS A 21 5.36 12.02 5.71
C CYS A 21 6.49 11.63 6.68
N GLY A 22 6.65 10.35 7.01
CA GLY A 22 7.70 9.86 7.90
C GLY A 22 7.56 10.24 9.38
N ARG A 23 6.49 10.94 9.77
CA ARG A 23 6.22 11.29 11.19
C ARG A 23 5.50 10.13 11.90
N PRO A 24 5.69 9.96 13.22
CA PRO A 24 4.83 9.08 14.01
C PRO A 24 3.35 9.40 13.81
N ILE A 25 2.51 8.37 13.75
CA ILE A 25 1.05 8.54 13.68
C ILE A 25 0.54 8.74 15.11
N ASP A 26 -0.22 9.82 15.35
CA ASP A 26 -0.86 10.04 16.65
C ASP A 26 -2.03 9.07 16.85
N TYR A 27 -2.90 8.95 15.83
CA TYR A 27 -3.93 7.93 15.76
C TYR A 27 -4.43 7.69 14.33
N VAL A 28 -5.15 6.59 14.14
CA VAL A 28 -5.75 6.23 12.85
C VAL A 28 -7.25 6.49 12.90
N GLU A 29 -7.77 7.15 11.87
CA GLU A 29 -9.21 7.29 11.65
C GLU A 29 -9.70 6.31 10.57
N ARG A 30 -10.91 5.79 10.78
CA ARG A 30 -11.60 4.91 9.84
C ARG A 30 -12.92 5.56 9.42
N HIS A 31 -13.01 5.90 8.14
CA HIS A 31 -14.18 6.55 7.56
C HIS A 31 -14.98 5.55 6.74
N ARG A 32 -16.26 5.33 7.06
CA ARG A 32 -17.14 4.46 6.27
C ARG A 32 -17.91 5.29 5.24
N ARG A 33 -17.81 4.94 3.95
CA ARG A 33 -18.60 5.54 2.86
C ARG A 33 -18.95 4.49 1.82
N GLY A 34 -20.23 4.41 1.43
CA GLY A 34 -20.69 3.48 0.38
C GLY A 34 -20.31 2.02 0.63
N GLY A 35 -20.44 1.54 1.87
CA GLY A 35 -20.11 0.15 2.26
C GLY A 35 -18.60 -0.14 2.37
N ARG A 36 -17.74 0.86 2.21
CA ARG A 36 -16.28 0.72 2.28
C ARG A 36 -15.71 1.51 3.44
N ALA A 37 -14.59 1.04 3.98
CA ALA A 37 -13.82 1.74 5.00
C ALA A 37 -12.55 2.34 4.39
N TYR A 38 -12.23 3.55 4.82
CA TYR A 38 -11.10 4.35 4.35
C TYR A 38 -10.24 4.77 5.53
N ILE A 39 -8.96 4.47 5.45
CA ILE A 39 -8.01 4.61 6.54
C ILE A 39 -7.21 5.90 6.38
N TYR A 40 -7.10 6.66 7.46
CA TYR A 40 -6.34 7.91 7.52
C TYR A 40 -5.38 7.90 8.71
N ALA A 41 -4.13 8.28 8.46
CA ALA A 41 -3.21 8.67 9.52
C ALA A 41 -3.53 10.09 9.97
N VAL A 42 -3.65 10.31 11.27
CA VAL A 42 -3.89 11.65 11.82
C VAL A 42 -2.65 12.13 12.57
N HIS A 43 -2.33 13.40 12.32
CA HIS A 43 -1.24 14.13 12.94
C HIS A 43 -1.77 15.38 13.64
N TYR A 44 -1.37 15.58 14.88
CA TYR A 44 -1.68 16.77 15.65
C TYR A 44 -0.61 17.85 15.43
N GLU A 45 -1.04 19.05 15.04
CA GLU A 45 -0.16 20.20 14.74
C GLU A 45 -0.39 21.39 15.67
N GLY A 46 -0.78 21.14 16.92
CA GLY A 46 -1.04 22.19 17.90
C GLY A 46 -2.48 22.72 17.88
N TYR A 47 -2.69 23.90 18.45
CA TYR A 47 -3.99 24.58 18.48
C TYR A 47 -4.00 25.83 17.60
N VAL A 48 -5.12 26.08 16.91
CA VAL A 48 -5.40 27.32 16.19
C VAL A 48 -6.76 27.83 16.67
N ASN A 49 -6.79 29.06 17.23
CA ASN A 49 -8.01 29.66 17.80
C ASN A 49 -8.72 28.75 18.82
N GLY A 50 -7.95 28.12 19.70
CA GLY A 50 -8.47 27.21 20.74
C GLY A 50 -8.96 25.85 20.23
N ARG A 51 -8.80 25.54 18.94
CA ARG A 51 -9.20 24.25 18.35
C ARG A 51 -7.97 23.45 17.91
N PRO A 52 -7.94 22.13 18.14
CA PRO A 52 -6.83 21.30 17.72
C PRO A 52 -6.74 21.31 16.18
N ARG A 53 -5.55 21.57 15.66
CA ARG A 53 -5.23 21.48 14.24
C ARG A 53 -4.79 20.06 13.93
N LEU A 54 -5.57 19.37 13.10
CA LEU A 54 -5.34 17.98 12.72
C LEU A 54 -5.04 17.90 11.21
N VAL A 55 -3.93 17.26 10.85
CA VAL A 55 -3.60 16.90 9.48
C VAL A 55 -3.91 15.42 9.27
N ARG A 56 -4.66 15.12 8.20
CA ARG A 56 -5.05 13.76 7.85
C ARG A 56 -4.36 13.34 6.56
N HIS A 57 -3.66 12.22 6.60
CA HIS A 57 -3.12 11.58 5.41
C HIS A 57 -3.92 10.34 5.06
N TYR A 58 -4.53 10.34 3.88
CA TYR A 58 -5.22 9.17 3.36
C TYR A 58 -4.22 8.05 3.10
N LEU A 59 -4.44 6.91 3.75
CA LEU A 59 -3.61 5.72 3.61
C LEU A 59 -4.19 4.77 2.57
N GLY A 60 -5.51 4.70 2.44
CA GLY A 60 -6.12 3.83 1.45
C GLY A 60 -7.41 3.21 1.95
N PRO A 61 -8.11 2.48 1.07
CA PRO A 61 -9.26 1.69 1.48
C PRO A 61 -8.80 0.46 2.26
N GLU A 62 -9.57 0.09 3.27
CA GLU A 62 -9.46 -1.23 3.87
C GLU A 62 -9.88 -2.29 2.82
N GLY A 63 -9.09 -3.37 2.71
CA GLY A 63 -9.28 -4.40 1.69
C GLY A 63 -8.83 -3.99 0.27
N GLY A 64 -8.08 -2.90 0.12
CA GLY A 64 -7.48 -2.52 -1.16
C GLY A 64 -8.45 -1.79 -2.12
N TYR A 65 -7.90 -1.31 -3.22
CA TYR A 65 -8.64 -0.57 -4.23
C TYR A 65 -9.49 -1.52 -5.09
N ARG A 66 -10.68 -1.07 -5.50
CA ARG A 66 -11.56 -1.87 -6.39
C ARG A 66 -11.49 -1.42 -7.84
N TYR A 67 -11.71 -0.13 -8.08
CA TYR A 67 -11.83 0.39 -9.44
C TYR A 67 -10.52 0.30 -10.21
N VAL A 68 -9.41 0.78 -9.64
CA VAL A 68 -8.10 0.70 -10.31
C VAL A 68 -7.57 -0.74 -10.38
N THR A 69 -7.95 -1.61 -9.45
CA THR A 69 -7.65 -3.05 -9.54
C THR A 69 -8.36 -3.66 -10.76
N ALA A 70 -9.63 -3.32 -10.98
CA ALA A 70 -10.37 -3.81 -12.14
C ALA A 70 -9.75 -3.38 -13.48
N THR A 71 -9.09 -2.21 -13.55
CA THR A 71 -8.41 -1.76 -14.78
C THR A 71 -7.05 -2.40 -15.03
N HIS A 72 -6.52 -3.19 -14.08
CA HIS A 72 -5.24 -3.89 -14.20
C HIS A 72 -5.40 -5.40 -13.94
N ALA A 73 -6.62 -5.92 -14.09
CA ALA A 73 -6.94 -7.31 -13.79
C ALA A 73 -6.16 -8.30 -14.68
N ASP A 74 -5.81 -7.87 -15.90
CA ASP A 74 -4.95 -8.60 -16.84
C ASP A 74 -3.53 -8.84 -16.30
N LEU A 75 -3.03 -7.92 -15.46
CA LEU A 75 -1.74 -8.04 -14.78
C LEU A 75 -1.81 -8.90 -13.50
N GLY A 76 -2.99 -9.41 -13.13
CA GLY A 76 -3.20 -10.18 -11.91
C GLY A 76 -2.94 -9.38 -10.63
N LEU A 77 -2.99 -8.04 -10.70
CA LEU A 77 -2.69 -7.15 -9.60
C LEU A 77 -3.94 -6.79 -8.79
N GLU A 78 -3.89 -7.01 -7.48
CA GLU A 78 -4.80 -6.37 -6.54
C GLU A 78 -4.12 -5.16 -5.90
N LEU A 79 -4.50 -3.96 -6.32
CA LEU A 79 -3.87 -2.73 -5.83
C LEU A 79 -4.32 -2.42 -4.40
N ARG A 80 -3.35 -2.19 -3.52
CA ARG A 80 -3.49 -2.01 -2.08
C ARG A 80 -3.11 -0.59 -1.64
N GLY A 81 -3.67 -0.17 -0.50
CA GLY A 81 -3.37 1.13 0.09
C GLY A 81 -2.00 1.17 0.79
N LEU A 82 -1.58 2.36 1.21
CA LEU A 82 -0.46 2.60 2.13
C LEU A 82 -0.70 2.03 3.53
N ASN A 83 -1.95 1.65 3.84
CA ASN A 83 -2.29 0.96 5.07
C ASN A 83 -1.88 -0.53 5.06
N ASP A 84 -1.36 -1.04 3.95
CA ASP A 84 -0.79 -2.38 3.83
C ASP A 84 0.74 -2.25 3.65
N PRO A 85 1.56 -2.61 4.66
CA PRO A 85 3.00 -2.52 4.59
C PRO A 85 3.62 -3.54 3.62
N ASP A 86 2.93 -4.65 3.37
CA ASP A 86 3.43 -5.77 2.56
C ASP A 86 3.14 -5.60 1.06
N ARG A 87 2.36 -4.56 0.70
CA ARG A 87 1.89 -4.30 -0.67
C ARG A 87 2.98 -4.39 -1.74
N ALA A 88 4.20 -3.92 -1.44
CA ALA A 88 5.27 -3.85 -2.42
C ALA A 88 5.77 -5.26 -2.79
N ALA A 89 6.00 -6.09 -1.77
CA ALA A 89 6.37 -7.50 -1.96
C ALA A 89 5.26 -8.27 -2.67
N GLU A 90 4.00 -7.96 -2.35
CA GLU A 90 2.85 -8.60 -3.00
C GLU A 90 2.74 -8.23 -4.49
N TYR A 91 2.95 -6.97 -4.87
CA TYR A 91 2.92 -6.57 -6.27
C TYR A 91 4.00 -7.28 -7.09
N VAL A 92 5.20 -7.44 -6.55
CA VAL A 92 6.28 -8.17 -7.22
C VAL A 92 5.89 -9.63 -7.45
N ARG A 93 5.34 -10.31 -6.43
CA ARG A 93 4.87 -11.70 -6.55
C ARG A 93 3.74 -11.85 -7.58
N ALA A 94 2.74 -10.97 -7.52
CA ALA A 94 1.60 -11.00 -8.42
C ALA A 94 2.02 -10.77 -9.89
N LEU A 95 2.90 -9.80 -10.14
CA LEU A 95 3.46 -9.54 -11.48
C LEU A 95 4.27 -10.73 -11.98
N ALA A 96 5.15 -11.30 -11.16
CA ALA A 96 5.93 -12.48 -11.54
C ALA A 96 5.02 -13.65 -11.95
N ALA A 97 3.96 -13.91 -11.19
CA ALA A 97 2.99 -14.95 -11.51
C ALA A 97 2.23 -14.67 -12.82
N ALA A 98 1.79 -13.42 -13.04
CA ALA A 98 1.09 -13.03 -14.26
C ALA A 98 1.97 -13.14 -15.51
N LEU A 99 3.23 -12.72 -15.40
CA LEU A 99 4.21 -12.84 -16.47
C LEU A 99 4.52 -14.32 -16.79
N GLY A 100 4.65 -15.16 -15.77
CA GLY A 100 4.84 -16.60 -15.95
C GLY A 100 3.71 -17.24 -16.76
N ARG A 101 2.45 -16.88 -16.46
CA ARG A 101 1.28 -17.31 -17.26
C ARG A 101 1.35 -16.80 -18.69
N ALA A 102 1.62 -15.51 -18.87
CA ALA A 102 1.71 -14.89 -20.20
C ALA A 102 2.77 -15.55 -21.10
N VAL A 103 3.90 -15.97 -20.53
CA VAL A 103 4.93 -16.76 -21.23
C VAL A 103 4.42 -18.15 -21.61
N ALA A 104 3.86 -18.88 -20.64
CA ALA A 104 3.35 -20.24 -20.86
C ALA A 104 2.26 -20.30 -21.93
N GLU A 105 1.46 -19.23 -22.03
CA GLU A 105 0.33 -19.12 -22.96
C GLU A 105 0.70 -18.39 -24.27
N GLY A 106 1.98 -18.04 -24.47
CA GLY A 106 2.46 -17.42 -25.70
C GLY A 106 1.88 -16.03 -25.99
N ARG A 107 1.49 -15.27 -24.96
CA ARG A 107 0.81 -13.97 -25.12
C ARG A 107 1.76 -12.77 -25.26
N LEU A 108 3.06 -13.01 -25.26
CA LEU A 108 4.07 -11.96 -25.36
C LEU A 108 4.76 -12.02 -26.72
N SER A 109 4.89 -10.86 -27.37
CA SER A 109 5.82 -10.71 -28.49
C SER A 109 7.27 -10.86 -28.00
N ALA A 110 8.19 -11.19 -28.92
CA ALA A 110 9.62 -11.28 -28.61
C ALA A 110 10.17 -9.97 -28.03
N ALA A 111 9.70 -8.82 -28.53
CA ALA A 111 10.10 -7.51 -28.03
C ALA A 111 9.62 -7.28 -26.59
N GLN A 112 8.36 -7.60 -26.28
CA GLN A 112 7.82 -7.51 -24.92
C GLN A 112 8.56 -8.45 -23.96
N ALA A 113 8.76 -9.71 -24.37
CA ALA A 113 9.49 -10.69 -23.56
C ALA A 113 10.93 -10.22 -23.26
N ARG A 114 11.63 -9.64 -24.25
CA ARG A 114 12.97 -9.10 -24.05
C ARG A 114 12.98 -7.92 -23.08
N ALA A 115 12.05 -6.97 -23.24
CA ALA A 115 11.94 -5.80 -22.36
C ALA A 115 11.67 -6.22 -20.91
N ILE A 116 10.73 -7.13 -20.70
CA ILE A 116 10.40 -7.68 -19.38
C ILE A 116 11.61 -8.41 -18.78
N ALA A 117 12.30 -9.23 -19.57
CA ALA A 117 13.50 -9.94 -19.09
C ALA A 117 14.64 -9.00 -18.70
N ASN A 118 14.79 -7.85 -19.37
CA ASN A 118 15.74 -6.81 -18.95
C ASN A 118 15.33 -6.21 -17.61
N ALA A 119 14.06 -5.82 -17.45
CA ALA A 119 13.56 -5.25 -16.19
C ALA A 119 13.68 -6.22 -15.00
N ILE A 120 13.46 -7.52 -15.21
CA ILE A 120 13.67 -8.54 -14.18
C ILE A 120 15.14 -8.62 -13.77
N ARG A 121 16.08 -8.52 -14.72
CA ARG A 121 17.51 -8.50 -14.41
C ARG A 121 17.90 -7.27 -13.57
N ASP A 122 17.36 -6.11 -13.90
CA ASP A 122 17.56 -4.90 -13.10
C ASP A 122 17.04 -5.09 -11.66
N LEU A 123 15.89 -5.76 -11.50
CA LEU A 123 15.35 -6.10 -10.18
C LEU A 123 16.20 -7.13 -9.42
N SER A 124 16.82 -8.10 -10.11
CA SER A 124 17.74 -9.06 -9.47
C SER A 124 18.95 -8.36 -8.86
N HIS A 125 19.53 -7.37 -9.56
CA HIS A 125 20.60 -6.55 -8.98
C HIS A 125 20.15 -5.72 -7.76
N LEU A 126 18.88 -5.31 -7.74
CA LEU A 126 18.31 -4.66 -6.57
C LEU A 126 18.10 -5.64 -5.41
N ALA A 127 17.77 -6.90 -5.68
CA ALA A 127 17.54 -7.92 -4.66
C ALA A 127 18.78 -8.14 -3.79
N GLU A 128 19.97 -8.23 -4.41
CA GLU A 128 21.26 -8.34 -3.71
C GLU A 128 21.44 -7.21 -2.70
N ARG A 129 21.15 -5.96 -3.10
CA ARG A 129 21.24 -4.79 -2.21
C ARG A 129 20.21 -4.82 -1.08
N LEU A 130 19.01 -5.35 -1.33
CA LEU A 130 17.97 -5.48 -0.31
C LEU A 130 18.36 -6.54 0.74
N GLU A 131 19.00 -7.62 0.32
CA GLU A 131 19.55 -8.65 1.21
C GLU A 131 20.69 -8.10 2.07
N GLU A 132 21.62 -7.35 1.48
CA GLU A 132 22.67 -6.63 2.21
C GLU A 132 22.08 -5.66 3.25
N TYR A 133 21.09 -4.85 2.85
CA TYR A 133 20.41 -3.92 3.74
C TYR A 133 19.70 -4.64 4.90
N ALA A 134 19.03 -5.76 4.63
CA ALA A 134 18.39 -6.56 5.65
C ALA A 134 19.41 -7.16 6.63
N GLY A 135 20.59 -7.57 6.13
CA GLY A 135 21.68 -8.10 6.95
C GLY A 135 22.38 -7.06 7.84
N GLN A 136 22.34 -5.78 7.49
CA GLN A 136 22.89 -4.68 8.30
C GLN A 136 22.00 -4.30 9.50
N GLY A 137 20.74 -4.73 9.50
CA GLY A 137 19.77 -4.48 10.57
C GLY A 137 19.59 -5.62 11.56
N ALA A 138 20.38 -6.68 11.46
CA ALA A 138 20.36 -7.88 12.31
C ALA A 138 21.42 -7.85 13.42
#